data_AF-W7UC96-F1
#
_entry.id   AF-W7UC96-F1
#
_cell.length_a   1.000
_cell.length_b   1.000
_cell.length_c   1.000
_cell.angle_alpha   90.00
_cell.angle_beta   90.00
_cell.angle_gamma   90.00
#
_symmetry.space_group_name_H-M   'P 1'
#
loop_
_entity.id
_entity.type
_entity.pdbx_description
1 polymer ?
#
loop_
_entity_poly.entity_id
_entity_poly.type
_entity_poly.pdbx_seq_one_letter_code
_entity_poly.pdbx_strand_id
1 'polypeptide(L)'
;MKRKGLIKIMAAALACTMLPINSEIIVRDKSSFTEAAAAETAGSEGVRLNSEEKTLLIGGYVTFSQLNDAMLSNSEKYDSIVAEAGTVFDMESAKNLFMNVNAKLIDLSRADTSRVRDMSYMFNKCSAGKLVLSAEKKDDQKFTTENTYNMQNMFREFKTDELLDLSRFDTAEAEKMDYMFYKCDAPEIKLGSGFDTGRIRDMTAMFQNCNVHGIDFSLINTYCVENMTAMFYGAKNYYDGSYHDIDLSSFKTGSVTSMHVMFGSSSFTHINTNGWDTRRVEKMTAMFSSNPYLETLDISTFDASSVTDIEAMFSNDSKLKYADLSGLYSYNVNGFKNMFYNCSELSAVRLGDCVYKLGEDALLRNDKGWFNSKDLTAKVSGDGEYAEIANSGDNLYIYGEAPQDTLDYIKKNNLYTTTTTTTTTTTTTTTTTTTTTKPKATTTTT
;
A
#
# COMPACT_ATOMS: atom_id res chain seq x y z
N MET A 1 -39.75 33.05 -13.91
CA MET A 1 -38.67 32.64 -14.84
C MET A 1 -37.43 33.49 -14.57
N LYS A 2 -36.27 32.84 -14.34
CA LYS A 2 -34.85 33.24 -14.62
C LYS A 2 -34.55 34.77 -14.71
N ARG A 3 -33.56 35.37 -14.03
CA ARG A 3 -32.12 34.99 -13.95
C ARG A 3 -31.35 35.96 -13.00
N LYS A 4 -30.39 35.38 -12.26
CA LYS A 4 -28.99 35.79 -11.98
C LYS A 4 -28.65 37.20 -11.47
N GLY A 5 -27.96 37.24 -10.31
CA GLY A 5 -27.02 38.29 -9.92
C GLY A 5 -26.21 37.90 -8.68
N LEU A 6 -24.93 37.59 -8.89
CA LEU A 6 -23.76 37.50 -7.99
C LEU A 6 -23.95 37.56 -6.46
N ILE A 7 -23.37 36.59 -5.75
CA ILE A 7 -22.16 36.73 -4.90
C ILE A 7 -21.72 35.32 -4.47
N LYS A 8 -20.56 34.89 -4.97
CA LYS A 8 -19.76 33.78 -4.45
C LYS A 8 -18.34 34.29 -4.46
N ILE A 9 -17.64 34.23 -3.31
CA ILE A 9 -16.25 33.78 -3.15
C ILE A 9 -15.91 33.86 -1.65
N MET A 10 -15.22 32.80 -1.20
CA MET A 10 -14.51 32.61 0.06
C MET A 10 -15.32 32.29 1.33
N ALA A 11 -15.51 30.99 1.55
CA ALA A 11 -15.07 30.33 2.79
C ALA A 11 -14.81 28.85 2.48
N ALA A 12 -13.54 28.50 2.27
CA ALA A 12 -13.06 27.14 2.24
C ALA A 12 -12.92 26.64 3.67
N ALA A 13 -13.88 25.83 4.12
CA ALA A 13 -13.69 24.86 5.17
C ALA A 13 -14.32 23.58 4.65
N LEU A 14 -13.50 22.68 4.09
CA LEU A 14 -13.94 21.31 3.78
C LEU A 14 -14.20 20.65 5.14
N ALA A 15 -15.42 20.80 5.65
CA ALA A 15 -15.95 19.89 6.63
C ALA A 15 -15.93 18.50 5.98
N CYS A 16 -15.35 17.54 6.69
CA CYS A 16 -15.46 16.11 6.43
C CYS A 16 -16.96 15.74 6.47
N THR A 17 -17.67 15.97 5.36
CA THR A 17 -19.04 15.51 5.21
C THR A 17 -18.93 14.02 4.93
N MET A 18 -19.13 13.24 5.99
CA MET A 18 -19.51 11.84 5.87
C MET A 18 -20.58 11.75 4.80
N LEU A 19 -20.27 11.04 3.70
CA LEU A 19 -21.34 10.47 2.90
C LEU A 19 -22.10 9.54 3.84
N PRO A 20 -23.45 9.63 3.91
CA PRO A 20 -24.20 8.70 4.72
C PRO A 20 -24.08 7.33 4.05
N ILE A 21 -23.16 6.51 4.54
CA ILE A 21 -23.34 5.07 4.47
C ILE A 21 -24.56 4.84 5.36
N ASN A 22 -25.61 4.22 4.81
CA ASN A 22 -26.68 3.63 5.61
C ASN A 22 -26.09 2.47 6.43
N SER A 23 -25.22 2.77 7.39
CA SER A 23 -25.02 1.96 8.57
C SER A 23 -25.87 2.62 9.64
N GLU A 24 -26.73 1.84 10.30
CA GLU A 24 -27.34 2.27 11.55
C GLU A 24 -26.20 2.75 12.46
N ILE A 25 -26.13 4.05 12.71
CA ILE A 25 -25.31 4.58 13.80
C ILE A 25 -25.98 4.06 15.06
N ILE A 26 -25.57 2.88 15.50
CA ILE A 26 -25.83 2.43 16.86
C ILE A 26 -25.01 3.39 17.73
N VAL A 27 -25.63 4.48 18.15
CA VAL A 27 -25.17 5.25 19.30
C VAL A 27 -25.28 4.27 20.48
N ARG A 28 -24.22 3.49 20.72
CA ARG A 28 -24.14 2.64 21.91
C ARG A 28 -24.14 3.60 23.09
N ASP A 29 -25.19 3.50 23.89
CA ASP A 29 -25.36 4.27 25.12
C ASP A 29 -24.11 4.09 26.00
N LYS A 30 -23.37 5.17 26.23
CA LYS A 30 -22.12 5.20 27.01
C LYS A 30 -22.37 5.20 28.52
N SER A 31 -23.62 5.01 28.97
CA SER A 31 -24.00 5.11 30.39
C SER A 31 -24.06 3.81 31.18
N SER A 32 -23.79 2.65 30.56
CA SER A 32 -23.78 1.37 31.29
C SER A 32 -22.36 0.79 31.44
N PHE A 33 -21.46 1.51 32.10
CA PHE A 33 -20.49 0.82 32.96
C PHE A 33 -21.24 0.37 34.21
N THR A 34 -22.16 -0.58 34.06
CA THR A 34 -22.66 -1.29 35.24
C THR A 34 -21.45 -1.99 35.85
N GLU A 35 -21.17 -1.72 37.12
CA GLU A 35 -20.37 -2.62 37.95
C GLU A 35 -20.85 -4.03 37.63
N ALA A 36 -19.99 -4.80 36.95
CA ALA A 36 -20.29 -6.19 36.68
C ALA A 36 -20.49 -6.81 38.05
N ALA A 37 -21.72 -7.26 38.31
CA ALA A 37 -22.02 -8.09 39.46
C ALA A 37 -20.93 -9.16 39.52
N ALA A 38 -20.26 -9.25 40.66
CA ALA A 38 -19.30 -10.29 40.97
C ALA A 38 -20.02 -11.64 40.84
N ALA A 39 -20.07 -12.17 39.64
CA ALA A 39 -20.43 -13.55 39.39
C ALA A 39 -19.22 -14.35 39.85
N GLU A 40 -19.35 -15.01 40.99
CA GLU A 40 -18.46 -16.06 41.45
C GLU A 40 -18.26 -17.07 40.29
N THR A 41 -17.13 -16.98 39.60
CA THR A 41 -16.64 -18.05 38.73
C THR A 41 -15.26 -18.46 39.21
N ALA A 42 -15.13 -19.76 39.49
CA ALA A 42 -14.03 -20.42 40.18
C ALA A 42 -12.69 -20.33 39.43
N GLY A 43 -12.01 -19.19 39.55
CA GLY A 43 -10.59 -19.01 39.26
C GLY A 43 -9.93 -18.35 40.47
N SER A 44 -8.71 -18.76 40.81
CA SER A 44 -7.93 -18.08 41.83
C SER A 44 -7.58 -16.66 41.38
N GLU A 45 -7.69 -15.67 42.26
CA GLU A 45 -7.38 -14.27 41.96
C GLU A 45 -5.88 -14.02 41.73
N GLY A 46 -5.57 -13.13 40.79
CA GLY A 46 -4.24 -12.58 40.55
C GLY A 46 -3.43 -13.30 39.48
N VAL A 47 -2.12 -13.05 39.50
CA VAL A 47 -1.16 -13.63 38.55
C VAL A 47 -0.32 -14.66 39.29
N ARG A 48 -0.31 -15.90 38.80
CA ARG A 48 0.32 -17.05 39.47
C ARG A 48 1.09 -17.92 38.50
N LEU A 49 2.24 -18.44 38.95
CA LEU A 49 3.03 -19.38 38.17
C LEU A 49 2.69 -20.82 38.55
N ASN A 50 2.15 -21.59 37.60
CA ASN A 50 2.20 -23.05 37.67
C ASN A 50 3.61 -23.52 37.25
N SER A 51 4.45 -23.85 38.23
CA SER A 51 5.86 -24.21 37.99
C SER A 51 6.03 -25.58 37.31
N GLU A 52 5.06 -26.48 37.44
CA GLU A 52 5.11 -27.81 36.81
C GLU A 52 4.85 -27.71 35.31
N GLU A 53 3.82 -26.95 34.93
CA GLU A 53 3.43 -26.72 33.54
C GLU A 53 4.14 -25.52 32.89
N LYS A 54 4.98 -24.81 33.65
CA LYS A 54 5.61 -23.54 33.25
C LYS A 54 4.60 -22.55 32.67
N THR A 55 3.42 -22.48 33.27
CA THR A 55 2.31 -21.64 32.80
C THR A 55 2.12 -20.46 33.75
N LEU A 56 2.13 -19.25 33.22
CA LEU A 56 1.65 -18.08 33.95
C LEU A 56 0.14 -17.96 33.78
N LEU A 57 -0.58 -18.19 34.87
CA LEU A 57 -2.04 -18.12 34.92
C LEU A 57 -2.46 -16.73 35.41
N ILE A 58 -3.39 -16.10 34.71
CA ILE A 58 -3.93 -14.77 35.00
C ILE A 58 -5.41 -14.94 35.32
N GLY A 59 -5.84 -14.61 36.53
CA GLY A 59 -7.22 -14.79 37.01
C GLY A 59 -7.78 -13.58 37.75
N GLY A 60 -9.09 -13.37 37.69
CA GLY A 60 -9.77 -12.27 38.39
C GLY A 60 -9.40 -10.87 37.89
N TYR A 61 -9.51 -9.85 38.74
CA TYR A 61 -9.16 -8.47 38.40
C TYR A 61 -7.65 -8.25 38.52
N VAL A 62 -7.01 -7.90 37.40
CA VAL A 62 -5.56 -7.74 37.33
C VAL A 62 -5.20 -6.35 36.82
N THR A 63 -4.41 -5.63 37.61
CA THR A 63 -3.86 -4.33 37.26
C THR A 63 -2.63 -4.46 36.37
N PHE A 64 -2.27 -3.38 35.66
CA PHE A 64 -1.06 -3.34 34.86
C PHE A 64 0.20 -3.68 35.67
N SER A 65 0.34 -3.12 36.88
CA SER A 65 1.53 -3.37 37.73
C SER A 65 1.66 -4.84 38.08
N GLN A 66 0.58 -5.50 38.52
CA GLN A 66 0.62 -6.91 38.89
C GLN A 66 1.08 -7.79 37.74
N LEU A 67 0.57 -7.54 36.54
CA LEU A 67 0.93 -8.34 35.37
C LEU A 67 2.33 -8.02 34.85
N ASN A 68 2.69 -6.73 34.78
CA ASN A 68 4.02 -6.31 34.36
C ASN A 68 5.12 -6.81 35.33
N ASP A 69 4.89 -6.74 36.63
CA ASP A 69 5.82 -7.25 37.65
C ASP A 69 5.97 -8.78 37.52
N ALA A 70 4.88 -9.51 37.27
CA ALA A 70 4.92 -10.94 37.04
C ALA A 70 5.69 -11.34 35.76
N MET A 71 5.60 -10.53 34.70
CA MET A 71 6.37 -10.74 33.46
C MET A 71 7.86 -10.45 33.67
N LEU A 72 8.20 -9.34 34.32
CA LEU A 72 9.59 -8.95 34.58
C LEU A 72 10.31 -9.90 35.53
N SER A 73 9.62 -10.39 36.55
CA SER A 73 10.20 -11.30 37.55
C SER A 73 10.47 -12.70 37.01
N ASN A 74 9.98 -13.04 35.82
CA ASN A 74 9.97 -14.42 35.33
C ASN A 74 10.16 -14.55 33.80
N SER A 75 10.75 -13.56 33.16
CA SER A 75 10.91 -13.48 31.69
C SER A 75 11.64 -14.67 31.04
N GLU A 76 12.28 -15.55 31.82
CA GLU A 76 12.97 -16.76 31.36
C GLU A 76 12.28 -18.08 31.73
N LYS A 77 11.09 -18.08 32.34
CA LYS A 77 10.53 -19.31 32.97
C LYS A 77 9.26 -19.89 32.38
N TYR A 78 8.51 -19.17 31.54
CA TYR A 78 7.19 -19.64 31.11
C TYR A 78 7.20 -20.17 29.69
N ASP A 79 6.63 -21.37 29.50
CA ASP A 79 6.30 -21.88 28.18
C ASP A 79 4.96 -21.30 27.69
N SER A 80 4.09 -20.88 28.61
CA SER A 80 2.76 -20.39 28.28
C SER A 80 2.25 -19.29 29.23
N ILE A 81 1.38 -18.43 28.70
CA ILE A 81 0.62 -17.42 29.45
C ILE A 81 -0.86 -17.65 29.14
N VAL A 82 -1.70 -17.80 30.16
CA VAL A 82 -3.11 -18.15 29.99
C VAL A 82 -4.01 -17.30 30.89
N ALA A 83 -4.97 -16.60 30.29
CA ALA A 83 -6.06 -15.95 30.99
C ALA A 83 -7.14 -16.99 31.34
N GLU A 84 -7.42 -17.14 32.64
CA GLU A 84 -8.46 -18.02 33.16
C GLU A 84 -9.87 -17.42 32.98
N ALA A 85 -10.89 -18.20 33.34
CA ALA A 85 -12.26 -17.72 33.35
C ALA A 85 -12.41 -16.52 34.31
N GLY A 86 -13.11 -15.47 33.89
CA GLY A 86 -13.38 -14.31 34.74
C GLY A 86 -12.20 -13.35 34.89
N THR A 87 -11.16 -13.48 34.07
CA THR A 87 -10.05 -12.53 34.04
C THR A 87 -10.50 -11.19 33.48
N VAL A 88 -10.21 -10.12 34.21
CA VAL A 88 -10.51 -8.73 33.84
C VAL A 88 -9.22 -7.93 33.88
N PHE A 89 -8.86 -7.30 32.77
CA PHE A 89 -7.75 -6.35 32.71
C PHE A 89 -8.26 -5.02 33.26
N ASP A 90 -8.07 -4.79 34.55
CA ASP A 90 -8.47 -3.56 35.22
C ASP A 90 -7.41 -2.46 34.99
N MET A 91 -7.31 -2.03 33.74
CA MET A 91 -6.37 -1.02 33.28
C MET A 91 -6.92 -0.30 32.05
N GLU A 92 -6.64 0.99 31.93
CA GLU A 92 -6.94 1.75 30.72
C GLU A 92 -5.86 1.59 29.64
N SER A 93 -4.64 1.19 30.02
CA SER A 93 -3.53 0.99 29.10
C SER A 93 -2.86 -0.36 29.37
N ALA A 94 -2.82 -1.20 28.32
CA ALA A 94 -2.04 -2.42 28.24
C ALA A 94 -0.74 -2.20 27.44
N LYS A 95 -0.27 -0.94 27.42
CA LYS A 95 0.91 -0.56 26.64
C LYS A 95 2.14 -1.35 27.10
N ASN A 96 2.86 -1.94 26.15
CA ASN A 96 4.06 -2.76 26.39
C ASN A 96 3.84 -4.04 27.22
N LEU A 97 2.60 -4.44 27.52
CA LEU A 97 2.32 -5.46 28.54
C LEU A 97 2.97 -6.82 28.28
N PHE A 98 3.06 -7.24 27.02
CA PHE A 98 3.73 -8.46 26.57
C PHE A 98 4.97 -8.15 25.71
N MET A 99 5.58 -6.98 25.90
CA MET A 99 6.76 -6.61 25.13
C MET A 99 7.93 -7.56 25.40
N ASN A 100 8.59 -8.03 24.35
CA ASN A 100 9.71 -8.98 24.39
C ASN A 100 9.36 -10.36 25.01
N VAL A 101 8.09 -10.69 25.18
CA VAL A 101 7.69 -12.00 25.69
C VAL A 101 7.99 -13.07 24.65
N ASN A 102 8.64 -14.15 25.05
CA ASN A 102 8.85 -15.35 24.23
C ASN A 102 8.15 -16.54 24.92
N ALA A 103 7.11 -17.07 24.30
CA ALA A 103 6.32 -18.19 24.83
C ALA A 103 5.86 -19.12 23.70
N LYS A 104 5.60 -20.39 24.01
CA LYS A 104 4.97 -21.31 23.06
C LYS A 104 3.50 -21.00 22.87
N LEU A 105 2.83 -20.54 23.93
CA LEU A 105 1.41 -20.19 23.91
C LEU A 105 1.16 -18.91 24.68
N ILE A 106 0.40 -17.99 24.09
CA ILE A 106 -0.23 -16.88 24.79
C ILE A 106 -1.72 -16.98 24.51
N ASP A 107 -2.52 -17.33 25.52
CA ASP A 107 -3.98 -17.38 25.42
C ASP A 107 -4.58 -16.28 26.30
N LEU A 108 -5.11 -15.25 25.65
CA LEU A 108 -5.80 -14.14 26.28
C LEU A 108 -7.28 -14.11 25.91
N SER A 109 -7.79 -15.14 25.24
CA SER A 109 -9.15 -15.16 24.70
C SER A 109 -10.24 -14.92 25.75
N ARG A 110 -9.93 -15.25 27.01
CA ARG A 110 -10.81 -15.13 28.19
C ARG A 110 -10.55 -13.90 29.05
N ALA A 111 -9.58 -13.06 28.69
CA ALA A 111 -9.33 -11.79 29.36
C ALA A 111 -10.30 -10.72 28.87
N ASP A 112 -11.11 -10.16 29.75
CA ASP A 112 -11.93 -8.98 29.47
C ASP A 112 -11.03 -7.74 29.36
N THR A 113 -10.87 -7.27 28.13
CA THR A 113 -10.09 -6.08 27.78
C THR A 113 -10.96 -4.88 27.43
N SER A 114 -12.26 -4.91 27.75
CA SER A 114 -13.22 -3.84 27.40
C SER A 114 -12.88 -2.47 27.99
N ARG A 115 -12.07 -2.42 29.06
CA ARG A 115 -11.57 -1.19 29.70
C ARG A 115 -10.30 -0.64 29.05
N VAL A 116 -9.59 -1.44 28.26
CA VAL A 116 -8.29 -1.08 27.70
C VAL A 116 -8.49 -0.16 26.49
N ARG A 117 -8.01 1.07 26.59
CA ARG A 117 -8.06 2.08 25.54
C ARG A 117 -6.75 2.21 24.77
N ASP A 118 -5.64 1.81 25.38
CA ASP A 118 -4.31 1.86 24.78
C ASP A 118 -3.66 0.47 24.78
N MET A 119 -3.56 -0.14 23.60
CA MET A 119 -2.87 -1.41 23.35
C MET A 119 -1.57 -1.18 22.56
N SER A 120 -1.05 0.05 22.53
CA SER A 120 0.18 0.33 21.80
C SER A 120 1.34 -0.53 22.32
N TYR A 121 2.15 -1.07 21.41
CA TYR A 121 3.27 -1.96 21.75
C TYR A 121 2.92 -3.21 22.59
N MET A 122 1.64 -3.57 22.74
CA MET A 122 1.22 -4.64 23.65
C MET A 122 1.96 -5.96 23.39
N PHE A 123 2.18 -6.33 22.13
CA PHE A 123 2.96 -7.51 21.71
C PHE A 123 4.25 -7.13 20.96
N ASN A 124 4.81 -5.94 21.20
CA ASN A 124 6.03 -5.52 20.51
C ASN A 124 7.22 -6.45 20.84
N LYS A 125 7.90 -6.94 19.81
CA LYS A 125 9.00 -7.92 19.89
C LYS A 125 8.60 -9.22 20.58
N CYS A 126 7.31 -9.52 20.65
CA CYS A 126 6.82 -10.78 21.22
C CYS A 126 6.97 -11.91 20.20
N SER A 127 7.40 -13.08 20.67
CA SER A 127 7.45 -14.33 19.92
C SER A 127 6.50 -15.32 20.57
N ALA A 128 5.42 -15.68 19.89
CA ALA A 128 4.45 -16.65 20.39
C ALA A 128 4.33 -17.81 19.39
N GLY A 129 4.60 -19.04 19.83
CA GLY A 129 4.32 -20.22 18.99
C GLY A 129 2.86 -20.20 18.51
N LYS A 130 1.94 -19.88 19.42
CA LYS A 130 0.53 -19.59 19.16
C LYS A 130 0.03 -18.42 20.01
N LEU A 131 -0.67 -17.48 19.39
CA LEU A 131 -1.39 -16.40 20.07
C LEU A 131 -2.91 -16.61 19.91
N VAL A 132 -3.61 -16.83 21.03
CA VAL A 132 -5.05 -17.09 21.06
C VAL A 132 -5.79 -15.88 21.64
N LEU A 133 -6.46 -15.12 20.77
CA LEU A 133 -7.31 -13.99 21.14
C LEU A 133 -8.81 -14.31 20.93
N SER A 134 -9.10 -15.41 20.23
CA SER A 134 -10.45 -15.90 19.96
C SER A 134 -10.69 -17.20 20.70
N ALA A 135 -11.69 -17.25 21.58
CA ALA A 135 -12.05 -18.44 22.33
C ALA A 135 -12.81 -19.44 21.43
N GLU A 136 -12.58 -20.74 21.65
CA GLU A 136 -13.32 -21.80 20.94
C GLU A 136 -14.81 -21.77 21.25
N LYS A 137 -15.16 -21.47 22.51
CA LYS A 137 -16.53 -21.35 22.99
C LYS A 137 -16.94 -19.89 23.05
N LYS A 138 -18.11 -19.59 22.49
CA LYS A 138 -18.65 -18.22 22.46
C LYS A 138 -18.77 -17.59 23.85
N ASP A 139 -19.19 -18.37 24.86
CA ASP A 139 -19.40 -17.87 26.22
C ASP A 139 -18.08 -17.52 26.95
N ASP A 140 -16.96 -18.09 26.48
CA ASP A 140 -15.61 -17.82 27.01
C ASP A 140 -14.92 -16.63 26.32
N GLN A 141 -15.45 -16.13 25.20
CA GLN A 141 -14.87 -14.98 24.49
C GLN A 141 -15.01 -13.71 25.34
N LYS A 142 -13.89 -13.13 25.73
CA LYS A 142 -13.83 -11.86 26.48
C LYS A 142 -12.83 -10.86 25.92
N PHE A 143 -11.80 -11.31 25.21
CA PHE A 143 -10.88 -10.39 24.56
C PHE A 143 -11.62 -9.57 23.50
N THR A 144 -11.50 -8.24 23.58
CA THR A 144 -12.14 -7.27 22.69
C THR A 144 -11.26 -6.04 22.50
N THR A 145 -11.45 -5.36 21.38
CA THR A 145 -10.79 -4.09 21.07
C THR A 145 -11.76 -2.94 20.86
N GLU A 146 -13.05 -3.13 21.15
CA GLU A 146 -14.12 -2.19 20.80
C GLU A 146 -13.95 -0.77 21.37
N ASN A 147 -13.23 -0.63 22.48
CA ASN A 147 -12.93 0.65 23.14
C ASN A 147 -11.46 1.09 22.97
N THR A 148 -10.67 0.34 22.19
CA THR A 148 -9.25 0.60 22.00
C THR A 148 -9.05 1.73 20.98
N TYR A 149 -8.48 2.84 21.45
CA TYR A 149 -8.19 4.03 20.66
C TYR A 149 -6.80 3.98 20.00
N ASN A 150 -5.82 3.39 20.69
CA ASN A 150 -4.41 3.36 20.27
C ASN A 150 -3.91 1.92 20.12
N MET A 151 -3.52 1.54 18.91
CA MET A 151 -2.91 0.24 18.56
C MET A 151 -1.55 0.41 17.86
N GLN A 152 -0.93 1.59 18.00
CA GLN A 152 0.40 1.85 17.44
C GLN A 152 1.38 0.75 17.84
N ASN A 153 2.12 0.21 16.88
CA ASN A 153 3.15 -0.79 17.14
C ASN A 153 2.67 -2.06 17.88
N MET A 154 1.35 -2.35 17.93
CA MET A 154 0.79 -3.44 18.75
C MET A 154 1.46 -4.80 18.47
N PHE A 155 1.73 -5.12 17.20
CA PHE A 155 2.40 -6.34 16.73
C PHE A 155 3.75 -6.04 16.07
N ARG A 156 4.41 -4.96 16.48
CA ARG A 156 5.73 -4.60 15.95
C ARG A 156 6.75 -5.68 16.29
N GLU A 157 7.50 -6.18 15.31
CA GLU A 157 8.47 -7.27 15.45
C GLU A 157 7.84 -8.54 16.07
N PHE A 158 6.51 -8.71 15.96
CA PHE A 158 5.80 -9.90 16.44
C PHE A 158 6.12 -11.10 15.55
N LYS A 159 6.35 -12.26 16.17
CA LYS A 159 6.67 -13.51 15.47
C LYS A 159 5.78 -14.65 15.91
N THR A 160 5.28 -15.41 14.95
CA THR A 160 4.56 -16.66 15.19
C THR A 160 4.75 -17.62 14.02
N ASP A 161 4.74 -18.92 14.32
CA ASP A 161 4.76 -19.99 13.31
C ASP A 161 3.33 -20.41 12.89
N GLU A 162 2.29 -19.83 13.53
CA GLU A 162 0.87 -20.11 13.29
C GLU A 162 0.14 -18.87 12.74
N LEU A 163 -1.15 -19.05 12.42
CA LEU A 163 -2.04 -17.96 12.04
C LEU A 163 -2.13 -16.88 13.13
N LEU A 164 -1.94 -15.61 12.77
CA LEU A 164 -2.34 -14.47 13.58
C LEU A 164 -3.81 -14.14 13.32
N ASP A 165 -4.71 -14.70 14.15
CA ASP A 165 -6.16 -14.50 14.02
C ASP A 165 -6.63 -13.22 14.73
N LEU A 166 -6.92 -12.19 13.94
CA LEU A 166 -7.48 -10.90 14.37
C LEU A 166 -8.95 -10.74 13.93
N SER A 167 -9.62 -11.83 13.53
CA SER A 167 -10.96 -11.78 12.92
C SER A 167 -12.06 -11.23 13.84
N ARG A 168 -11.80 -11.19 15.15
CA ARG A 168 -12.70 -10.65 16.17
C ARG A 168 -12.37 -9.24 16.63
N PHE A 169 -11.33 -8.61 16.07
CA PHE A 169 -11.04 -7.22 16.39
C PHE A 169 -12.20 -6.34 15.93
N ASP A 170 -12.68 -5.50 16.84
CA ASP A 170 -13.57 -4.37 16.56
C ASP A 170 -12.72 -3.12 16.71
N THR A 171 -12.37 -2.46 15.61
CA THR A 171 -11.44 -1.33 15.60
C THR A 171 -12.10 -0.01 15.21
N ALA A 172 -13.44 0.06 15.26
CA ALA A 172 -14.19 1.24 14.85
C ALA A 172 -13.85 2.52 15.64
N GLU A 173 -13.32 2.39 16.86
CA GLU A 173 -12.89 3.51 17.71
C GLU A 173 -11.38 3.80 17.66
N ALA A 174 -10.60 2.98 16.94
CA ALA A 174 -9.17 3.20 16.82
C ALA A 174 -8.87 4.42 15.93
N GLU A 175 -7.97 5.30 16.38
CA GLU A 175 -7.47 6.43 15.60
C GLU A 175 -5.99 6.33 15.26
N LYS A 176 -5.24 5.45 15.96
CA LYS A 176 -3.79 5.29 15.77
C LYS A 176 -3.41 3.83 15.55
N MET A 177 -2.85 3.54 14.38
CA MET A 177 -2.39 2.21 13.99
C MET A 177 -1.07 2.23 13.17
N ASP A 178 -0.35 3.35 13.14
CA ASP A 178 0.96 3.40 12.52
C ASP A 178 1.90 2.37 13.17
N TYR A 179 2.78 1.80 12.34
CA TYR A 179 3.71 0.72 12.71
C TYR A 179 3.07 -0.56 13.30
N MET A 180 1.75 -0.75 13.24
CA MET A 180 1.05 -1.84 13.94
C MET A 180 1.67 -3.22 13.66
N PHE A 181 2.06 -3.51 12.43
CA PHE A 181 2.70 -4.77 12.02
C PHE A 181 4.17 -4.59 11.61
N TYR A 182 4.84 -3.47 11.92
CA TYR A 182 6.23 -3.23 11.52
C TYR A 182 7.12 -4.43 11.86
N LYS A 183 7.81 -5.05 10.88
CA LYS A 183 8.63 -6.27 11.03
C LYS A 183 7.90 -7.49 11.59
N CYS A 184 6.58 -7.58 11.44
CA CYS A 184 5.83 -8.77 11.81
C CYS A 184 6.18 -9.94 10.87
N ASP A 185 6.33 -11.13 11.46
CA ASP A 185 6.64 -12.39 10.79
C ASP A 185 5.57 -13.41 11.19
N ALA A 186 4.63 -13.65 10.27
CA ALA A 186 3.49 -14.52 10.49
C ALA A 186 3.07 -15.17 9.16
N PRO A 187 2.79 -16.48 9.11
CA PRO A 187 2.31 -17.13 7.90
C PRO A 187 1.04 -16.47 7.33
N GLU A 188 0.10 -16.07 8.18
CA GLU A 188 -1.13 -15.40 7.76
C GLU A 188 -1.59 -14.43 8.86
N ILE A 189 -2.10 -13.27 8.46
CA ILE A 189 -2.83 -12.33 9.31
C ILE A 189 -4.27 -12.33 8.85
N LYS A 190 -5.14 -12.97 9.63
CA LYS A 190 -6.57 -13.05 9.31
C LYS A 190 -7.30 -11.89 9.96
N LEU A 191 -7.73 -10.96 9.11
CA LEU A 191 -8.61 -9.86 9.50
C LEU A 191 -10.08 -10.31 9.41
N GLY A 192 -10.96 -9.59 10.10
CA GLY A 192 -12.41 -9.79 10.06
C GLY A 192 -13.13 -8.50 9.72
N SER A 193 -14.43 -8.57 9.50
CA SER A 193 -15.24 -7.40 9.12
C SER A 193 -15.32 -6.31 10.19
N GLY A 194 -14.91 -6.59 11.43
CA GLY A 194 -14.79 -5.61 12.50
C GLY A 194 -13.48 -4.80 12.47
N PHE A 195 -12.52 -5.18 11.62
CA PHE A 195 -11.24 -4.47 11.46
C PHE A 195 -11.43 -3.19 10.63
N ASP A 196 -12.20 -2.25 11.16
CA ASP A 196 -12.48 -0.96 10.55
C ASP A 196 -11.31 0.02 10.73
N THR A 197 -10.67 0.39 9.63
CA THR A 197 -9.62 1.42 9.59
C THR A 197 -10.11 2.78 9.07
N GLY A 198 -11.42 2.99 8.96
CA GLY A 198 -12.02 4.19 8.35
C GLY A 198 -11.75 5.51 9.10
N ARG A 199 -11.30 5.44 10.36
CA ARG A 199 -10.86 6.62 11.13
C ARG A 199 -9.36 6.87 11.06
N ILE A 200 -8.56 5.92 10.57
CA ILE A 200 -7.11 6.01 10.55
C ILE A 200 -6.67 7.03 9.50
N ARG A 201 -5.85 8.00 9.92
CA ARG A 201 -5.23 9.02 9.05
C ARG A 201 -3.78 8.70 8.70
N ASP A 202 -3.08 8.00 9.58
CA ASP A 202 -1.67 7.67 9.45
C ASP A 202 -1.46 6.14 9.43
N MET A 203 -0.96 5.62 8.32
CA MET A 203 -0.55 4.23 8.13
C MET A 203 0.96 4.12 7.92
N THR A 204 1.73 5.08 8.43
CA THR A 204 3.19 5.09 8.34
C THR A 204 3.74 3.74 8.78
N ALA A 205 4.53 3.14 7.91
CA ALA A 205 5.28 1.90 8.17
C ALA A 205 4.45 0.74 8.73
N MET A 206 3.12 0.73 8.51
CA MET A 206 2.21 -0.26 9.10
C MET A 206 2.64 -1.69 8.79
N PHE A 207 3.13 -1.96 7.58
CA PHE A 207 3.63 -3.26 7.13
C PHE A 207 5.12 -3.24 6.73
N GLN A 208 5.89 -2.24 7.19
CA GLN A 208 7.30 -2.11 6.85
C GLN A 208 8.09 -3.34 7.32
N ASN A 209 8.88 -3.94 6.43
CA ASN A 209 9.69 -5.14 6.66
C ASN A 209 8.87 -6.35 7.17
N CYS A 210 7.56 -6.38 6.92
CA CYS A 210 6.74 -7.56 7.19
C CYS A 210 7.17 -8.74 6.31
N ASN A 211 7.09 -9.95 6.87
CA ASN A 211 7.05 -11.18 6.11
C ASN A 211 5.70 -11.84 6.39
N VAL A 212 4.68 -11.49 5.60
CA VAL A 212 3.30 -11.98 5.79
C VAL A 212 2.83 -12.58 4.48
N HIS A 213 2.49 -13.87 4.51
CA HIS A 213 2.16 -14.62 3.29
C HIS A 213 0.71 -14.41 2.85
N GLY A 214 -0.19 -14.27 3.83
CA GLY A 214 -1.61 -14.06 3.59
C GLY A 214 -2.16 -12.91 4.43
N ILE A 215 -2.68 -11.87 3.76
CA ILE A 215 -3.51 -10.83 4.37
C ILE A 215 -4.51 -10.33 3.31
N ASP A 216 -5.78 -10.26 3.67
CA ASP A 216 -6.82 -9.70 2.80
C ASP A 216 -6.89 -8.18 2.98
N PHE A 217 -6.19 -7.45 2.10
CA PHE A 217 -6.18 -5.99 2.08
C PHE A 217 -7.54 -5.38 1.66
N SER A 218 -8.51 -6.17 1.17
CA SER A 218 -9.85 -5.65 0.87
C SER A 218 -10.60 -5.20 2.13
N LEU A 219 -10.19 -5.70 3.30
CA LEU A 219 -10.72 -5.32 4.61
C LEU A 219 -10.07 -4.04 5.18
N ILE A 220 -9.01 -3.50 4.56
CA ILE A 220 -8.36 -2.26 5.01
C ILE A 220 -8.95 -1.06 4.26
N ASN A 221 -9.78 -0.30 4.96
CA ASN A 221 -10.33 0.96 4.45
C ASN A 221 -9.29 2.09 4.51
N THR A 222 -8.88 2.58 3.34
CA THR A 222 -7.88 3.66 3.22
C THR A 222 -8.46 5.02 2.82
N TYR A 223 -9.79 5.16 2.75
CA TYR A 223 -10.46 6.37 2.23
C TYR A 223 -10.03 7.68 2.93
N CYS A 224 -9.82 7.62 4.24
CA CYS A 224 -9.42 8.75 5.04
C CYS A 224 -7.89 8.87 5.25
N VAL A 225 -7.10 7.93 4.74
CA VAL A 225 -5.66 7.89 5.01
C VAL A 225 -4.96 9.05 4.30
N GLU A 226 -4.15 9.79 5.05
CA GLU A 226 -3.37 10.93 4.58
C GLU A 226 -1.90 10.56 4.42
N ASN A 227 -1.37 9.66 5.27
CA ASN A 227 0.04 9.28 5.26
C ASN A 227 0.24 7.76 5.08
N MET A 228 0.90 7.37 3.98
CA MET A 228 1.31 6.00 3.66
C MET A 228 2.84 5.84 3.58
N THR A 229 3.59 6.75 4.21
CA THR A 229 5.06 6.73 4.21
C THR A 229 5.59 5.37 4.66
N ALA A 230 6.47 4.77 3.87
CA ALA A 230 7.10 3.48 4.13
C ALA A 230 6.14 2.32 4.42
N MET A 231 4.84 2.41 4.08
CA MET A 231 3.82 1.43 4.50
C MET A 231 4.21 -0.02 4.18
N PHE A 232 4.84 -0.27 3.03
CA PHE A 232 5.33 -1.57 2.58
C PHE A 232 6.85 -1.58 2.33
N TYR A 233 7.60 -0.65 2.92
CA TYR A 233 9.05 -0.60 2.74
C TYR A 233 9.68 -1.91 3.21
N GLY A 234 10.47 -2.59 2.38
CA GLY A 234 11.10 -3.86 2.76
C GLY A 234 10.14 -5.03 2.95
N ALA A 235 8.84 -4.84 2.68
CA ALA A 235 7.84 -5.88 2.87
C ALA A 235 8.05 -7.05 1.89
N LYS A 236 7.69 -8.24 2.37
CA LYS A 236 7.81 -9.50 1.65
C LYS A 236 6.50 -10.25 1.76
N ASN A 237 6.15 -10.91 0.66
CA ASN A 237 5.14 -11.96 0.60
C ASN A 237 5.82 -13.23 0.07
N TYR A 238 6.62 -13.88 0.92
CA TYR A 238 7.44 -15.03 0.54
C TYR A 238 6.93 -16.30 1.20
N TYR A 239 6.24 -17.15 0.45
CA TYR A 239 5.79 -18.47 0.90
C TYR A 239 6.05 -19.50 -0.18
N ASP A 240 5.91 -20.79 0.14
CA ASP A 240 6.08 -21.92 -0.80
C ASP A 240 7.38 -21.95 -1.65
N GLY A 241 8.39 -21.17 -1.27
CA GLY A 241 9.66 -21.04 -2.01
C GLY A 241 9.65 -19.95 -3.08
N SER A 242 8.63 -19.09 -3.14
CA SER A 242 8.51 -18.01 -4.13
C SER A 242 7.95 -16.70 -3.54
N TYR A 243 8.15 -15.60 -4.26
CA TYR A 243 7.60 -14.29 -3.91
C TYR A 243 6.29 -14.08 -4.65
N HIS A 244 5.29 -13.55 -3.95
CA HIS A 244 3.96 -13.32 -4.46
C HIS A 244 3.58 -11.84 -4.41
N ASP A 245 2.59 -11.47 -5.21
CA ASP A 245 2.08 -10.11 -5.25
C ASP A 245 1.06 -9.86 -4.12
N ILE A 246 0.74 -8.57 -3.91
CA ILE A 246 -0.31 -8.15 -2.99
C ILE A 246 -1.43 -7.45 -3.77
N ASP A 247 -2.68 -7.79 -3.48
CA ASP A 247 -3.83 -7.11 -4.08
C ASP A 247 -4.17 -5.85 -3.29
N LEU A 248 -3.90 -4.69 -3.88
CA LEU A 248 -4.19 -3.37 -3.31
C LEU A 248 -5.33 -2.64 -4.06
N SER A 249 -6.13 -3.36 -4.86
CA SER A 249 -7.19 -2.77 -5.69
C SER A 249 -8.32 -2.11 -4.88
N SER A 250 -8.47 -2.47 -3.60
CA SER A 250 -9.42 -1.85 -2.67
C SER A 250 -8.99 -0.45 -2.23
N PHE A 251 -7.69 -0.11 -2.34
CA PHE A 251 -7.16 1.12 -1.74
C PHE A 251 -7.74 2.37 -2.40
N LYS A 252 -8.06 3.37 -1.58
CA LYS A 252 -8.57 4.68 -1.97
C LYS A 252 -7.57 5.74 -1.54
N THR A 253 -6.77 6.22 -2.48
CA THR A 253 -5.63 7.11 -2.19
C THR A 253 -5.95 8.59 -2.32
N GLY A 254 -7.20 8.98 -2.62
CA GLY A 254 -7.57 10.38 -2.92
C GLY A 254 -7.43 11.38 -1.77
N SER A 255 -7.13 10.91 -0.55
CA SER A 255 -6.80 11.75 0.62
C SER A 255 -5.30 11.75 0.95
N VAL A 256 -4.50 10.89 0.30
CA VAL A 256 -3.08 10.67 0.63
C VAL A 256 -2.23 11.85 0.17
N THR A 257 -1.37 12.33 1.06
CA THR A 257 -0.40 13.40 0.83
C THR A 257 1.05 12.89 0.83
N SER A 258 1.33 11.73 1.42
CA SER A 258 2.67 11.13 1.41
C SER A 258 2.66 9.64 1.07
N MET A 259 3.43 9.27 0.05
CA MET A 259 3.78 7.88 -0.34
C MET A 259 5.30 7.68 -0.35
N HIS A 260 6.04 8.52 0.39
CA HIS A 260 7.50 8.46 0.47
C HIS A 260 7.97 7.04 0.81
N VAL A 261 8.87 6.49 -0.02
CA VAL A 261 9.44 5.13 0.09
C VAL A 261 8.42 4.01 0.33
N MET A 262 7.15 4.18 -0.06
CA MET A 262 6.06 3.25 0.29
C MET A 262 6.36 1.79 -0.06
N PHE A 263 7.00 1.53 -1.21
CA PHE A 263 7.40 0.20 -1.68
C PHE A 263 8.91 0.05 -1.80
N GLY A 264 9.70 0.94 -1.20
CA GLY A 264 11.15 0.87 -1.27
C GLY A 264 11.67 -0.45 -0.67
N SER A 265 12.60 -1.13 -1.33
CA SER A 265 13.16 -2.43 -0.91
C SER A 265 12.14 -3.57 -0.78
N SER A 266 10.92 -3.43 -1.31
CA SER A 266 9.93 -4.50 -1.26
C SER A 266 10.34 -5.68 -2.15
N SER A 267 9.88 -6.89 -1.83
CA SER A 267 10.18 -8.09 -2.61
C SER A 267 9.02 -8.53 -3.50
N PHE A 268 8.11 -7.61 -3.85
CA PHE A 268 6.99 -7.90 -4.76
C PHE A 268 7.49 -8.02 -6.20
N THR A 269 6.85 -8.90 -6.97
CA THR A 269 7.17 -9.09 -8.39
C THR A 269 6.37 -8.15 -9.29
N HIS A 270 5.17 -7.78 -8.85
CA HIS A 270 4.28 -6.80 -9.46
C HIS A 270 3.62 -5.94 -8.39
N ILE A 271 3.43 -4.66 -8.71
CA ILE A 271 2.68 -3.71 -7.88
C ILE A 271 1.58 -3.10 -8.75
N ASN A 272 0.34 -3.50 -8.52
CA ASN A 272 -0.81 -2.96 -9.24
C ASN A 272 -1.28 -1.66 -8.58
N THR A 273 -1.07 -0.53 -9.27
CA THR A 273 -1.47 0.80 -8.79
C THR A 273 -2.72 1.34 -9.51
N ASN A 274 -3.41 0.49 -10.29
CA ASN A 274 -4.58 0.92 -11.06
C ASN A 274 -5.70 1.46 -10.16
N GLY A 275 -6.23 2.62 -10.55
CA GLY A 275 -7.33 3.28 -9.82
C GLY A 275 -6.88 4.13 -8.63
N TRP A 276 -5.57 4.26 -8.39
CA TRP A 276 -5.05 5.20 -7.41
C TRP A 276 -5.22 6.65 -7.89
N ASP A 277 -5.75 7.49 -7.02
CA ASP A 277 -5.81 8.94 -7.19
C ASP A 277 -4.66 9.57 -6.43
N THR A 278 -3.64 10.05 -7.14
CA THR A 278 -2.42 10.61 -6.53
C THR A 278 -2.35 12.14 -6.60
N ARG A 279 -3.42 12.82 -7.04
CA ARG A 279 -3.45 14.28 -7.25
C ARG A 279 -3.09 15.12 -6.02
N ARG A 280 -3.30 14.56 -4.83
CA ARG A 280 -2.99 15.21 -3.54
C ARG A 280 -1.65 14.79 -2.94
N VAL A 281 -0.96 13.82 -3.54
CA VAL A 281 0.31 13.34 -3.03
C VAL A 281 1.37 14.41 -3.29
N GLU A 282 2.06 14.82 -2.23
CA GLU A 282 3.12 15.82 -2.25
C GLU A 282 4.52 15.18 -2.19
N LYS A 283 4.61 13.95 -1.63
CA LYS A 283 5.88 13.23 -1.41
C LYS A 283 5.86 11.84 -2.04
N MET A 284 6.68 11.64 -3.08
CA MET A 284 6.87 10.35 -3.76
C MET A 284 8.35 9.92 -3.88
N THR A 285 9.29 10.64 -3.25
CA THR A 285 10.72 10.33 -3.28
C THR A 285 10.95 8.84 -2.96
N ALA A 286 11.71 8.17 -3.82
CA ALA A 286 12.13 6.78 -3.69
C ALA A 286 11.01 5.74 -3.45
N MET A 287 9.76 6.04 -3.88
CA MET A 287 8.58 5.21 -3.64
C MET A 287 8.75 3.74 -4.08
N PHE A 288 9.45 3.50 -5.19
CA PHE A 288 9.71 2.16 -5.73
C PHE A 288 11.20 1.84 -5.78
N SER A 289 12.04 2.43 -4.92
CA SER A 289 13.49 2.18 -5.01
C SER A 289 13.90 0.80 -4.50
N SER A 290 14.95 0.21 -5.07
CA SER A 290 15.66 -0.99 -4.58
C SER A 290 14.82 -2.26 -4.49
N ASN A 291 13.86 -2.45 -5.40
CA ASN A 291 13.04 -3.65 -5.52
C ASN A 291 13.78 -4.74 -6.33
N PRO A 292 14.28 -5.82 -5.68
CA PRO A 292 15.12 -6.82 -6.36
C PRO A 292 14.38 -7.73 -7.34
N TYR A 293 13.04 -7.75 -7.32
CA TYR A 293 12.22 -8.67 -8.14
C TYR A 293 11.18 -7.97 -9.02
N LEU A 294 11.08 -6.63 -8.96
CA LEU A 294 10.11 -5.87 -9.74
C LEU A 294 10.56 -5.79 -11.21
N GLU A 295 9.86 -6.48 -12.11
CA GLU A 295 10.20 -6.49 -13.54
C GLU A 295 9.51 -5.39 -14.34
N THR A 296 8.29 -5.03 -13.96
CA THR A 296 7.45 -4.07 -14.69
C THR A 296 6.66 -3.21 -13.74
N LEU A 297 6.49 -1.95 -14.11
CA LEU A 297 5.69 -1.02 -13.32
C LEU A 297 4.95 -0.04 -14.24
N ASP A 298 3.65 0.01 -14.03
CA ASP A 298 2.74 0.96 -14.67
C ASP A 298 2.36 2.05 -13.65
N ILE A 299 2.80 3.28 -13.91
CA ILE A 299 2.37 4.48 -13.17
C ILE A 299 1.75 5.51 -14.13
N SER A 300 1.18 5.05 -15.25
CA SER A 300 0.51 5.89 -16.26
C SER A 300 -0.74 6.62 -15.74
N THR A 301 -1.17 6.33 -14.51
CA THR A 301 -2.30 7.01 -13.85
C THR A 301 -1.84 8.05 -12.83
N PHE A 302 -0.54 8.16 -12.56
CA PHE A 302 -0.05 9.01 -11.47
C PHE A 302 -0.07 10.48 -11.84
N ASP A 303 -0.75 11.28 -11.02
CA ASP A 303 -0.71 12.72 -11.09
C ASP A 303 0.31 13.28 -10.09
N ALA A 304 1.48 13.69 -10.61
CA ALA A 304 2.56 14.31 -9.85
C ALA A 304 2.51 15.85 -9.85
N SER A 305 1.35 16.46 -10.18
CA SER A 305 1.21 17.92 -10.28
C SER A 305 1.41 18.64 -8.94
N SER A 306 1.14 17.95 -7.83
CA SER A 306 1.38 18.45 -6.47
C SER A 306 2.76 18.08 -5.91
N VAL A 307 3.55 17.30 -6.65
CA VAL A 307 4.88 16.81 -6.23
C VAL A 307 5.96 17.74 -6.75
N THR A 308 6.97 18.02 -5.91
CA THR A 308 8.17 18.77 -6.30
C THR A 308 9.40 17.90 -6.44
N ASP A 309 9.39 16.71 -5.82
CA ASP A 309 10.51 15.77 -5.77
C ASP A 309 10.06 14.31 -5.96
N ILE A 310 10.63 13.67 -6.98
CA ILE A 310 10.50 12.24 -7.31
C ILE A 310 11.87 11.57 -7.40
N GLU A 311 12.87 12.11 -6.70
CA GLU A 311 14.24 11.60 -6.68
C GLU A 311 14.26 10.11 -6.36
N ALA A 312 15.12 9.38 -7.08
CA ALA A 312 15.42 7.98 -6.86
C ALA A 312 14.21 7.03 -6.95
N MET A 313 13.13 7.42 -7.66
CA MET A 313 11.87 6.66 -7.76
C MET A 313 12.08 5.15 -8.01
N PHE A 314 12.99 4.77 -8.92
CA PHE A 314 13.29 3.38 -9.30
C PHE A 314 14.76 2.99 -9.01
N SER A 315 15.48 3.80 -8.23
CA SER A 315 16.92 3.61 -8.01
C SER A 315 17.20 2.22 -7.43
N ASN A 316 18.13 1.49 -8.05
CA ASN A 316 18.52 0.10 -7.76
C ASN A 316 17.47 -0.98 -8.08
N ASP A 317 16.46 -0.67 -8.90
CA ASP A 317 15.57 -1.69 -9.46
C ASP A 317 16.25 -2.44 -10.61
N SER A 318 17.24 -3.27 -10.27
CA SER A 318 18.11 -3.93 -11.26
C SER A 318 17.37 -4.87 -12.23
N LYS A 319 16.16 -5.32 -11.86
CA LYS A 319 15.27 -6.18 -12.65
C LYS A 319 14.18 -5.45 -13.42
N LEU A 320 14.01 -4.13 -13.20
CA LEU A 320 13.00 -3.36 -13.91
C LEU A 320 13.35 -3.30 -15.40
N LYS A 321 12.49 -3.87 -16.23
CA LYS A 321 12.64 -3.92 -17.70
C LYS A 321 11.88 -2.81 -18.40
N TYR A 322 10.73 -2.41 -17.83
CA TYR A 322 9.81 -1.43 -18.38
C TYR A 322 9.22 -0.51 -17.30
N ALA A 323 9.21 0.80 -17.59
CA ALA A 323 8.53 1.81 -16.78
C ALA A 323 7.61 2.69 -17.66
N ASP A 324 6.32 2.75 -17.32
CA ASP A 324 5.38 3.67 -17.95
C ASP A 324 5.25 4.97 -17.13
N LEU A 325 5.85 6.06 -17.62
CA LEU A 325 5.77 7.39 -17.04
C LEU A 325 4.82 8.31 -17.81
N SER A 326 4.00 7.77 -18.74
CA SER A 326 3.21 8.59 -19.65
C SER A 326 2.16 9.46 -18.98
N GLY A 327 1.65 9.01 -17.84
CA GLY A 327 0.70 9.75 -17.02
C GLY A 327 1.29 10.82 -16.13
N LEU A 328 2.61 10.85 -15.97
CA LEU A 328 3.24 11.64 -14.93
C LEU A 328 3.12 13.14 -15.24
N TYR A 329 2.17 13.81 -14.60
CA TYR A 329 1.96 15.27 -14.69
C TYR A 329 3.05 16.04 -13.92
N SER A 330 4.28 16.10 -14.44
CA SER A 330 5.48 16.52 -13.70
C SER A 330 5.96 17.97 -13.94
N TYR A 331 5.07 18.91 -14.24
CA TYR A 331 5.49 20.30 -14.56
C TYR A 331 6.16 21.05 -13.39
N ASN A 332 5.93 20.60 -12.15
CA ASN A 332 6.54 21.14 -10.93
C ASN A 332 7.78 20.39 -10.46
N VAL A 333 8.11 19.26 -11.11
CA VAL A 333 9.22 18.40 -10.72
C VAL A 333 10.53 18.97 -11.26
N ASN A 334 11.48 19.22 -10.38
CA ASN A 334 12.81 19.72 -10.75
C ASN A 334 13.74 18.56 -11.15
N GLY A 335 13.50 17.97 -12.32
CA GLY A 335 14.33 16.89 -12.86
C GLY A 335 14.03 15.51 -12.29
N PHE A 336 14.76 14.51 -12.76
CA PHE A 336 14.52 13.09 -12.49
C PHE A 336 15.66 12.48 -11.70
N LYS A 337 16.28 13.27 -10.82
CA LYS A 337 17.51 12.93 -10.10
C LYS A 337 17.53 11.49 -9.59
N ASN A 338 18.57 10.76 -9.98
CA ASN A 338 18.84 9.36 -9.61
C ASN A 338 17.71 8.36 -9.96
N MET A 339 16.71 8.75 -10.77
CA MET A 339 15.50 7.94 -10.99
C MET A 339 15.81 6.51 -11.45
N PHE A 340 16.78 6.35 -12.36
CA PHE A 340 17.15 5.06 -12.95
C PHE A 340 18.56 4.59 -12.57
N TYR A 341 19.11 5.15 -11.49
CA TYR A 341 20.41 4.71 -10.99
C TYR A 341 20.42 3.20 -10.78
N ASN A 342 21.35 2.49 -11.40
CA ASN A 342 21.50 1.04 -11.29
C ASN A 342 20.27 0.20 -11.73
N CYS A 343 19.44 0.72 -12.65
CA CYS A 343 18.40 -0.04 -13.35
C CYS A 343 19.00 -0.80 -14.55
N SER A 344 19.80 -1.83 -14.30
CA SER A 344 20.63 -2.50 -15.32
C SER A 344 19.85 -3.24 -16.42
N GLU A 345 18.61 -3.67 -16.16
CA GLU A 345 17.77 -4.39 -17.13
C GLU A 345 16.76 -3.48 -17.85
N LEU A 346 16.69 -2.20 -17.48
CA LEU A 346 15.72 -1.26 -18.05
C LEU A 346 16.01 -1.07 -19.54
N SER A 347 15.03 -1.42 -20.35
CA SER A 347 15.18 -1.48 -21.81
C SER A 347 14.04 -0.80 -22.56
N ALA A 348 13.00 -0.36 -21.85
CA ALA A 348 11.93 0.44 -22.40
C ALA A 348 11.40 1.43 -21.37
N VAL A 349 11.17 2.68 -21.79
CA VAL A 349 10.55 3.73 -20.98
C VAL A 349 9.51 4.44 -21.84
N ARG A 350 8.29 4.60 -21.33
CA ARG A 350 7.26 5.40 -22.00
C ARG A 350 7.15 6.76 -21.33
N LEU A 351 7.22 7.82 -22.12
CA LEU A 351 7.09 9.20 -21.69
C LEU A 351 5.90 9.85 -22.35
N GLY A 352 5.14 10.63 -21.59
CA GLY A 352 3.98 11.36 -22.05
C GLY A 352 4.26 12.85 -22.20
N ASP A 353 3.25 13.60 -22.63
CA ASP A 353 3.36 15.05 -22.92
C ASP A 353 3.88 15.88 -21.75
N CYS A 354 3.66 15.43 -20.51
CA CYS A 354 4.07 16.15 -19.31
C CYS A 354 5.52 15.88 -18.90
N VAL A 355 6.17 14.87 -19.50
CA VAL A 355 7.60 14.57 -19.30
C VAL A 355 8.35 15.04 -20.54
N TYR A 356 8.74 16.32 -20.58
CA TYR A 356 9.34 16.93 -21.77
C TYR A 356 10.84 16.63 -21.95
N LYS A 357 11.52 16.18 -20.88
CA LYS A 357 12.94 15.84 -20.90
C LYS A 357 13.27 14.83 -19.80
N LEU A 358 14.01 13.77 -20.15
CA LEU A 358 14.85 13.03 -19.21
C LEU A 358 16.28 13.56 -19.35
N GLY A 359 16.81 14.17 -18.28
CA GLY A 359 18.18 14.68 -18.25
C GLY A 359 19.18 13.64 -17.77
N GLU A 360 20.47 13.99 -17.86
CA GLU A 360 21.56 13.16 -17.33
C GLU A 360 21.42 12.88 -15.83
N ASP A 361 20.75 13.76 -15.09
CA ASP A 361 20.43 13.58 -13.66
C ASP A 361 19.56 12.34 -13.40
N ALA A 362 18.84 11.84 -14.40
CA ALA A 362 18.08 10.59 -14.30
C ALA A 362 18.95 9.34 -14.15
N LEU A 363 20.24 9.43 -14.49
CA LEU A 363 21.20 8.33 -14.50
C LEU A 363 20.74 7.12 -15.33
N LEU A 364 20.01 7.37 -16.42
CA LEU A 364 19.58 6.37 -17.38
C LEU A 364 20.78 5.94 -18.24
N ARG A 365 21.10 4.64 -18.28
CA ARG A 365 22.24 4.11 -19.05
C ARG A 365 22.20 4.52 -20.54
N ASN A 366 23.36 4.71 -21.14
CA ASN A 366 23.44 5.18 -22.54
C ASN A 366 24.40 4.38 -23.44
N ASP A 367 24.98 3.28 -22.97
CA ASP A 367 26.06 2.56 -23.68
C ASP A 367 25.66 2.04 -25.07
N LYS A 368 24.40 1.65 -25.28
CA LYS A 368 23.84 1.28 -26.60
C LYS A 368 22.89 2.34 -27.18
N GLY A 369 22.70 3.45 -26.47
CA GLY A 369 21.75 4.50 -26.84
C GLY A 369 20.27 4.11 -26.73
N TRP A 370 19.41 5.12 -26.84
CA TRP A 370 17.96 4.98 -26.89
C TRP A 370 17.41 5.47 -28.23
N PHE A 371 16.31 4.85 -28.64
CA PHE A 371 15.63 5.07 -29.91
C PHE A 371 14.15 5.30 -29.66
N ASN A 372 13.52 6.18 -30.43
CA ASN A 372 12.07 6.29 -30.38
C ASN A 372 11.47 5.09 -31.13
N SER A 373 10.53 4.37 -30.52
CA SER A 373 9.85 3.24 -31.17
C SER A 373 9.12 3.61 -32.47
N LYS A 374 8.86 4.89 -32.74
CA LYS A 374 8.31 5.38 -34.02
C LYS A 374 9.37 5.51 -35.12
N ASP A 375 10.64 5.64 -34.74
CA ASP A 375 11.79 5.70 -35.64
C ASP A 375 13.04 5.10 -34.97
N LEU A 376 13.33 3.85 -35.29
CA LEU A 376 14.47 3.11 -34.75
C LEU A 376 15.78 3.37 -35.50
N THR A 377 15.79 4.28 -36.49
CA THR A 377 16.98 4.53 -37.31
C THR A 377 17.92 5.58 -36.71
N ALA A 378 17.40 6.40 -35.78
CA ALA A 378 18.15 7.51 -35.18
C ALA A 378 18.21 7.35 -33.65
N LYS A 379 19.42 7.39 -33.11
CA LYS A 379 19.65 7.49 -31.66
C LYS A 379 19.21 8.86 -31.15
N VAL A 380 18.47 8.91 -30.05
CA VAL A 380 17.88 10.14 -29.47
C VAL A 380 18.43 10.53 -28.10
N SER A 381 19.35 9.76 -27.53
CA SER A 381 19.84 9.91 -26.15
C SER A 381 21.16 10.66 -25.97
N GLY A 382 21.69 11.27 -27.04
CA GLY A 382 23.01 11.92 -27.01
C GLY A 382 24.20 10.94 -26.90
N ASP A 383 25.39 11.49 -26.65
CA ASP A 383 26.68 10.77 -26.60
C ASP A 383 27.32 10.75 -25.20
N GLY A 384 26.66 11.33 -24.19
CA GLY A 384 27.13 11.35 -22.80
C GLY A 384 27.06 9.97 -22.11
N GLU A 385 27.63 9.89 -20.91
CA GLU A 385 27.59 8.66 -20.07
C GLU A 385 26.16 8.23 -19.76
N TYR A 386 25.29 9.21 -19.49
CA TYR A 386 23.86 9.01 -19.25
C TYR A 386 23.03 9.58 -20.39
N ALA A 387 21.85 9.01 -20.59
CA ALA A 387 20.96 9.37 -21.68
C ALA A 387 20.34 10.74 -21.42
N GLU A 388 20.34 11.60 -22.43
CA GLU A 388 19.56 12.83 -22.45
C GLU A 388 18.50 12.72 -23.56
N ILE A 389 17.23 12.63 -23.18
CA ILE A 389 16.11 12.39 -24.09
C ILE A 389 15.16 13.57 -24.03
N ALA A 390 15.06 14.32 -25.12
CA ALA A 390 13.97 15.27 -25.33
C ALA A 390 12.71 14.53 -25.78
N ASN A 391 11.56 14.90 -25.22
CA ASN A 391 10.28 14.27 -25.52
C ASN A 391 9.22 15.30 -25.92
N SER A 392 8.40 14.92 -26.89
CA SER A 392 7.23 15.67 -27.34
C SER A 392 6.19 14.66 -27.84
N GLY A 393 5.02 14.61 -27.20
CA GLY A 393 4.07 13.53 -27.43
C GLY A 393 4.17 12.43 -26.38
N ASP A 394 3.25 11.48 -26.54
CA ASP A 394 3.37 10.13 -26.00
C ASP A 394 4.35 9.32 -26.86
N ASN A 395 5.48 8.94 -26.28
CA ASN A 395 6.54 8.20 -26.95
C ASN A 395 7.04 7.06 -26.08
N LEU A 396 7.20 5.90 -26.70
CA LEU A 396 7.91 4.77 -26.15
C LEU A 396 9.36 4.81 -26.65
N TYR A 397 10.31 4.86 -25.74
CA TYR A 397 11.74 4.82 -26.01
C TYR A 397 12.28 3.43 -25.70
N ILE A 398 13.07 2.90 -26.62
CA ILE A 398 13.61 1.55 -26.61
C ILE A 398 15.13 1.64 -26.57
N TYR A 399 15.73 0.87 -25.66
CA TYR A 399 17.18 0.73 -25.57
C TYR A 399 17.71 -0.09 -26.75
N GLY A 400 18.87 0.27 -27.31
CA GLY A 400 19.36 -0.23 -28.62
C GLY A 400 19.36 -1.75 -28.85
N GLU A 401 19.32 -2.56 -27.80
CA GLU A 401 19.09 -4.00 -27.86
C GLU A 401 18.04 -4.44 -26.82
N ALA A 402 16.81 -3.94 -26.95
CA ALA A 402 15.74 -4.33 -26.03
C ALA A 402 15.41 -5.83 -26.14
N PRO A 403 15.40 -6.56 -25.01
CA PRO A 403 15.03 -7.98 -24.98
C PRO A 403 13.63 -8.26 -25.55
N GLN A 404 13.47 -9.40 -26.24
CA GLN A 404 12.22 -9.78 -26.90
C GLN A 404 11.05 -9.95 -25.90
N ASP A 405 11.33 -10.44 -24.69
CA ASP A 405 10.34 -10.57 -23.62
C ASP A 405 9.77 -9.20 -23.20
N THR A 406 10.62 -8.16 -23.16
CA THR A 406 10.17 -6.78 -22.91
C THR A 406 9.27 -6.28 -24.03
N LEU A 407 9.65 -6.52 -25.29
CA LEU A 407 8.83 -6.14 -26.45
C LEU A 407 7.49 -6.89 -26.48
N ASP A 408 7.49 -8.16 -26.10
CA ASP A 408 6.29 -8.98 -26.03
C ASP A 408 5.36 -8.53 -24.89
N TYR A 409 5.91 -8.15 -23.73
CA TYR A 409 5.16 -7.52 -22.65
C TYR A 409 4.46 -6.23 -23.10
N ILE A 410 5.19 -5.35 -23.79
CA ILE A 410 4.65 -4.09 -24.31
C ILE A 410 3.49 -4.36 -25.29
N LYS A 411 3.67 -5.30 -26.22
CA LYS A 411 2.63 -5.70 -27.19
C LYS A 411 1.41 -6.31 -26.50
N LYS A 412 1.62 -7.25 -25.57
CA LYS A 412 0.55 -7.97 -24.85
C LYS A 412 -0.36 -7.02 -24.09
N ASN A 413 0.21 -5.96 -23.51
CA ASN A 413 -0.52 -4.98 -22.70
C ASN A 413 -1.02 -3.77 -23.52
N ASN A 414 -0.94 -3.81 -24.86
CA ASN A 414 -1.32 -2.70 -25.75
C ASN A 414 -0.64 -1.37 -25.42
N LEU A 415 0.61 -1.42 -24.92
CA LEU A 415 1.38 -0.25 -24.50
C LEU A 415 2.10 0.44 -25.67
N TYR A 416 1.86 -0.03 -26.89
CA TYR A 416 2.37 0.56 -28.13
C TYR A 416 1.25 0.70 -29.15
N THR A 417 0.99 1.93 -29.60
CA THR A 417 0.15 2.18 -30.78
C THR A 417 1.05 2.46 -31.98
N THR A 418 1.42 1.41 -32.72
CA THR A 418 1.97 1.58 -34.07
C THR A 418 0.88 2.13 -34.97
N THR A 419 0.89 3.42 -35.27
CA THR A 419 0.25 3.85 -36.52
C THR A 419 1.25 3.53 -37.62
N THR A 420 1.17 2.33 -38.18
CA THR A 420 1.99 1.94 -39.33
C THR A 420 1.56 2.78 -40.52
N THR A 421 2.30 3.83 -40.84
CA THR A 421 2.13 4.57 -42.10
C THR A 421 2.51 3.62 -43.24
N THR A 422 1.49 2.97 -43.82
CA THR A 422 1.68 2.19 -45.04
C THR A 422 1.83 3.19 -46.17
N THR A 423 3.08 3.45 -46.58
CA THR A 423 3.39 4.22 -47.78
C THR A 423 2.83 3.47 -48.98
N THR A 424 1.62 3.82 -49.39
CA THR A 424 1.04 3.34 -50.64
C THR A 424 1.69 4.18 -51.75
N THR A 425 2.64 3.58 -52.45
CA THR A 425 3.26 4.18 -53.64
C THR A 425 2.20 4.28 -54.74
N THR A 426 1.53 5.43 -54.84
CA THR A 426 0.62 5.71 -55.95
C THR A 426 1.45 5.84 -57.22
N THR A 427 1.46 4.80 -58.03
CA THR A 427 2.05 4.86 -59.38
C THR A 427 1.08 5.62 -60.27
N THR A 428 1.37 6.89 -60.54
CA THR A 428 0.59 7.73 -61.45
C THR A 428 0.72 7.17 -62.87
N THR A 429 -0.33 6.49 -63.35
CA THR A 429 -0.41 6.07 -64.74
C THR A 429 -1.05 7.20 -65.55
N THR A 430 -0.24 7.92 -66.31
CA THR A 430 -0.69 8.99 -67.21
C THR A 430 -1.53 8.38 -68.32
N THR A 431 -2.85 8.63 -68.29
CA THR A 431 -3.75 8.22 -69.39
C THR A 431 -3.96 9.42 -70.31
N THR A 432 -3.39 9.34 -71.51
CA THR A 432 -3.54 10.34 -72.58
C THR A 432 -4.99 10.30 -73.08
N THR A 433 -5.73 11.39 -72.89
CA THR A 433 -7.10 11.55 -73.42
C THR A 433 -7.01 12.15 -74.82
N THR A 434 -7.34 11.35 -75.84
CA THR A 434 -7.56 11.80 -77.20
C THR A 434 -8.94 12.45 -77.30
N THR A 435 -8.95 13.73 -77.66
CA THR A 435 -10.12 14.54 -77.96
C THR A 435 -10.77 14.06 -79.27
N THR A 436 -12.05 13.67 -79.20
CA THR A 436 -12.92 13.60 -80.39
C THR A 436 -14.06 14.59 -80.22
N THR A 437 -14.13 15.51 -81.18
CA THR A 437 -15.08 16.59 -81.33
C THR A 437 -16.45 16.07 -81.76
N LYS A 438 -17.53 16.57 -81.15
CA LYS A 438 -18.90 16.40 -81.67
C LYS A 438 -19.56 17.78 -81.86
N PRO A 439 -20.33 18.00 -82.95
CA PRO A 439 -20.67 19.35 -83.39
C PRO A 439 -21.84 20.00 -82.65
N LYS A 440 -21.74 21.33 -82.65
CA LYS A 440 -22.65 22.40 -82.25
C LYS A 440 -24.11 22.18 -82.69
N ALA A 441 -25.05 22.24 -81.75
CA ALA A 441 -26.48 22.41 -82.02
C ALA A 441 -26.88 23.86 -81.74
N THR A 442 -27.41 24.50 -82.77
CA THR A 442 -27.86 25.88 -82.86
C THR A 442 -29.21 26.05 -82.17
N THR A 443 -29.34 27.04 -81.30
CA THR A 443 -30.64 27.58 -80.84
C THR A 443 -31.05 28.73 -81.76
N THR A 444 -32.29 28.71 -82.21
CA THR A 444 -32.94 29.86 -82.86
C THR A 444 -34.23 30.13 -82.10
N THR A 445 -34.37 31.38 -81.66
CA THR A 445 -35.58 31.94 -81.05
C THR A 445 -36.53 32.41 -82.16
N THR A 446 -37.83 32.42 -81.82
CA THR A 446 -39.04 32.75 -82.60
C THR A 446 -39.55 31.71 -83.58
#